data_AF-A0A399IWP4-F1
#
_entry.id   AF-A0A399IWP4-F1
#
_cell.length_a   1.000
_cell.length_b   1.000
_cell.length_c   1.000
_cell.angle_alpha   90.00
_cell.angle_beta   90.00
_cell.angle_gamma   90.00
#
_symmetry.space_group_name_H-M   'P 1'
#
loop_
_entity.id
_entity.type
_entity.pdbx_description
1 polymer ?
#
loop_
_entity_poly.entity_id
_entity_poly.type
_entity_poly.pdbx_seq_one_letter_code
_entity_poly.pdbx_strand_id
1 'polypeptide(L)'
;MKKKKVLGIVIASVIGISSIIPAFADTVGSQPQTTNTTVQTETKKLTQEEKFEKLTKRAAKLEIDVTGLTNEQAADKIRTAEASKLGVDITGLSKKDAKVKIKAAIEAKKQEVTEKLEDRAAKLNVDITGLTGEEARDKIRKAEAAKLGVDITGLSKEEAKEKIKAAVDAKKQEVTEKIKEKATKLGIDISGLTNKEAREKIKETRQSTKATTNSVLK
;
A
#
# COMPACT_ATOMS: atom_id res chain seq x y z
N MET A 1 44.63 38.62 -9.30
CA MET A 1 43.64 37.58 -8.92
C MET A 1 43.52 36.57 -10.07
N LYS A 2 44.02 35.34 -9.87
CA LYS A 2 44.14 34.33 -10.94
C LYS A 2 42.95 33.37 -10.90
N LYS A 3 42.08 33.41 -11.93
CA LYS A 3 40.99 32.43 -12.15
C LYS A 3 41.53 31.29 -13.02
N LYS A 4 41.70 30.10 -12.47
CA LYS A 4 42.04 28.89 -13.25
C LYS A 4 40.74 28.17 -13.61
N LYS A 5 40.43 28.06 -14.90
CA LYS A 5 39.31 27.27 -15.43
C LYS A 5 39.74 25.80 -15.46
N VAL A 6 38.91 24.92 -14.90
CA VAL A 6 39.16 23.48 -14.83
C VAL A 6 38.73 22.82 -16.14
N LEU A 7 39.63 21.95 -16.58
CA LEU A 7 39.69 21.12 -17.77
C LEU A 7 38.60 20.04 -17.77
N GLY A 8 37.75 20.03 -18.80
CA GLY A 8 36.79 18.95 -19.04
C GLY A 8 37.47 17.76 -19.71
N ILE A 9 37.50 16.61 -19.03
CA ILE A 9 38.01 15.34 -19.53
C ILE A 9 36.91 14.68 -20.37
N VAL A 10 37.19 14.42 -21.65
CA VAL A 10 36.36 13.57 -22.51
C VAL A 10 36.89 12.15 -22.38
N ILE A 11 36.11 11.24 -21.79
CA ILE A 11 36.41 9.81 -21.79
C ILE A 11 35.68 9.19 -22.98
N ALA A 12 36.45 8.76 -23.97
CA ALA A 12 36.00 7.95 -25.09
C ALA A 12 35.76 6.50 -24.61
N SER A 13 34.51 6.05 -24.62
CA SER A 13 34.17 4.65 -24.44
C SER A 13 34.14 3.95 -25.80
N VAL A 14 35.17 3.13 -26.05
CA VAL A 14 35.32 2.24 -27.20
C VAL A 14 34.22 1.17 -27.16
N ILE A 15 33.34 1.15 -28.16
CA ILE A 15 32.39 0.05 -28.36
C ILE A 15 33.10 -1.05 -29.15
N GLY A 16 33.27 -2.21 -28.51
CA GLY A 16 33.83 -3.40 -29.11
C GLY A 16 32.92 -3.94 -30.22
N ILE A 17 33.50 -4.11 -31.41
CA ILE A 17 32.85 -4.72 -32.56
C ILE A 17 33.20 -6.21 -32.54
N SER A 18 32.32 -7.07 -32.03
CA SER A 18 32.45 -8.52 -32.25
C SER A 18 31.65 -8.91 -33.50
N SER A 19 32.38 -8.95 -34.62
CA SER A 19 32.18 -9.76 -35.83
C SER A 19 30.80 -10.36 -36.12
N ILE A 20 30.09 -9.75 -37.07
CA ILE A 20 29.08 -10.43 -37.90
C ILE A 20 29.85 -11.04 -39.08
N ILE A 21 29.68 -12.34 -39.35
CA ILE A 21 30.05 -12.92 -40.65
C ILE A 21 28.78 -12.90 -41.51
N PRO A 22 28.69 -12.09 -42.58
CA PRO A 22 27.65 -12.24 -43.58
C PRO A 22 28.09 -13.31 -44.59
N ALA A 23 27.31 -14.38 -44.71
CA ALA A 23 27.40 -15.29 -45.85
C ALA A 23 26.77 -14.59 -47.08
N PHE A 24 27.59 -14.23 -48.05
CA PHE A 24 27.16 -13.78 -49.38
C PHE A 24 27.28 -14.95 -50.37
N ALA A 25 26.17 -15.28 -51.04
CA ALA A 25 26.18 -15.57 -52.47
C ALA A 25 25.52 -14.34 -53.13
N ASP A 26 26.29 -13.48 -53.79
CA ASP A 26 26.46 -13.42 -55.26
C ASP A 26 25.11 -13.10 -55.95
N THR A 27 24.85 -11.95 -56.57
CA THR A 27 25.66 -11.13 -57.48
C THR A 27 24.99 -9.74 -57.68
N VAL A 28 25.84 -8.73 -57.91
CA VAL A 28 25.66 -7.42 -58.60
C VAL A 28 24.58 -6.39 -58.16
N GLY A 29 25.04 -5.21 -57.70
CA GLY A 29 24.34 -3.94 -57.92
C GLY A 29 24.33 -2.93 -56.76
N SER A 30 25.43 -2.20 -56.59
CA SER A 30 25.55 -0.80 -56.11
C SER A 30 24.68 -0.25 -54.96
N GLN A 31 25.35 -0.10 -53.80
CA GLN A 31 25.31 1.02 -52.83
C GLN A 31 23.98 1.43 -52.14
N PRO A 32 23.80 1.14 -50.83
CA PRO A 32 22.71 1.72 -50.03
C PRO A 32 23.07 3.09 -49.46
N GLN A 33 22.17 4.06 -49.67
CA GLN A 33 22.16 5.34 -48.96
C GLN A 33 21.76 5.15 -47.49
N THR A 34 22.46 5.91 -46.65
CA THR A 34 22.15 6.23 -45.26
C THR A 34 20.67 6.58 -45.05
N THR A 35 19.97 5.84 -44.19
CA THR A 35 18.78 6.38 -43.51
C THR A 35 18.88 6.11 -42.01
N ASN A 36 18.65 7.19 -41.27
CA ASN A 36 18.75 7.29 -39.82
C ASN A 36 17.77 6.32 -39.15
N THR A 37 18.28 5.42 -38.31
CA THR A 37 17.46 4.64 -37.38
C THR A 37 16.86 5.60 -36.33
N THR A 38 15.68 6.13 -36.64
CA THR A 38 14.80 6.71 -35.64
C THR A 38 14.34 5.56 -34.76
N VAL A 39 14.81 5.51 -33.51
CA VAL A 39 14.23 4.65 -32.48
C VAL A 39 12.83 5.18 -32.20
N GLN A 40 11.87 4.76 -33.02
CA GLN A 40 10.46 4.95 -32.71
C GLN A 40 10.17 4.06 -31.52
N THR A 41 9.95 4.69 -30.37
CA THR A 41 9.27 4.04 -29.27
C THR A 41 7.84 3.77 -29.76
N GLU A 42 7.59 2.57 -30.28
CA GLU A 42 6.25 2.10 -30.64
C GLU A 42 5.43 2.03 -29.35
N THR A 43 4.82 3.17 -29.00
CA THR A 43 3.70 3.19 -28.08
C THR A 43 2.57 2.51 -28.84
N LYS A 44 2.35 1.21 -28.57
CA LYS A 44 1.20 0.44 -29.07
C LYS A 44 -0.07 1.30 -28.95
N LYS A 45 -0.52 1.89 -30.06
CA LYS A 45 -1.76 2.66 -30.10
C LYS A 45 -2.90 1.67 -29.88
N LEU A 46 -3.46 1.68 -28.66
CA LEU A 46 -4.62 0.86 -28.35
C LEU A 46 -5.77 1.21 -29.30
N THR A 47 -6.44 0.19 -29.81
CA THR A 47 -7.65 0.34 -30.64
C THR A 47 -8.75 1.02 -29.82
N GLN A 48 -9.77 1.55 -30.50
CA GLN A 48 -10.89 2.21 -29.83
C GLN A 48 -11.63 1.26 -28.88
N GLU A 49 -11.72 -0.02 -29.26
CA GLU A 49 -12.33 -1.10 -28.48
C GLU A 49 -11.50 -1.43 -27.24
N GLU A 50 -10.18 -1.61 -27.37
CA GLU A 50 -9.30 -1.89 -26.23
C GLU A 50 -9.28 -0.72 -25.20
N LYS A 51 -9.45 0.52 -25.67
CA LYS A 51 -9.60 1.69 -24.79
C LYS A 51 -10.89 1.64 -24.00
N PHE A 52 -12.01 1.34 -24.68
CA PHE A 52 -13.30 1.25 -24.01
C PHE A 52 -13.32 0.08 -23.02
N GLU A 53 -12.75 -1.07 -23.37
CA GLU A 53 -12.64 -2.23 -22.46
C GLU A 53 -11.88 -1.88 -21.17
N LYS A 54 -10.79 -1.11 -21.27
CA LYS A 54 -10.06 -0.61 -20.08
C LYS A 54 -10.91 0.32 -19.23
N LEU A 55 -11.72 1.18 -19.85
CA LEU A 55 -12.65 2.06 -19.12
C LEU A 55 -13.74 1.23 -18.45
N THR A 56 -14.33 0.23 -19.11
CA THR A 56 -15.30 -0.69 -18.53
C THR A 56 -14.73 -1.43 -17.32
N LYS A 57 -13.49 -1.94 -17.40
CA LYS A 57 -12.82 -2.58 -16.26
C LYS A 57 -12.59 -1.62 -15.09
N ARG A 58 -12.30 -0.34 -15.34
CA ARG A 58 -12.15 0.67 -14.29
C ARG A 58 -13.49 1.07 -13.70
N ALA A 59 -14.50 1.23 -14.54
CA ALA A 59 -15.87 1.53 -14.17
C ALA A 59 -16.45 0.46 -13.25
N ALA A 60 -16.25 -0.81 -13.58
CA ALA A 60 -16.65 -1.94 -12.73
C ALA A 60 -16.02 -1.88 -11.32
N LYS A 61 -14.73 -1.54 -11.22
CA LYS A 61 -14.04 -1.38 -9.91
C LYS A 61 -14.55 -0.21 -9.06
N LEU A 62 -15.24 0.73 -9.70
CA LEU A 62 -15.84 1.90 -9.08
C LEU A 62 -17.36 1.76 -8.97
N GLU A 63 -17.93 0.64 -9.41
CA GLU A 63 -19.37 0.37 -9.42
C GLU A 63 -20.17 1.43 -10.19
N ILE A 64 -19.60 1.93 -11.28
CA ILE A 64 -20.26 2.90 -12.16
C ILE A 64 -20.63 2.27 -13.49
N ASP A 65 -21.82 2.59 -13.98
CA ASP A 65 -22.26 2.20 -15.32
C ASP A 65 -21.72 3.17 -16.38
N VAL A 66 -21.13 2.61 -17.43
CA VAL A 66 -20.60 3.33 -18.60
C VAL A 66 -21.18 2.83 -19.92
N THR A 67 -22.20 1.96 -19.87
CA THR A 67 -22.89 1.47 -21.07
C THR A 67 -23.52 2.63 -21.84
N GLY A 68 -23.46 2.56 -23.18
CA GLY A 68 -23.97 3.62 -24.06
C GLY A 68 -23.17 4.93 -24.06
N LEU A 69 -22.09 5.05 -23.27
CA LEU A 69 -21.25 6.26 -23.25
C LEU A 69 -20.14 6.18 -24.31
N THR A 70 -19.75 7.35 -24.81
CA THR A 70 -18.50 7.48 -25.57
C THR A 70 -17.29 7.28 -24.65
N ASN A 71 -16.13 6.98 -25.24
CA ASN A 71 -14.85 6.88 -24.51
C ASN A 71 -14.57 8.12 -23.64
N GLU A 72 -14.87 9.31 -24.14
CA GLU A 72 -14.61 10.55 -23.43
C GLU A 72 -15.57 10.75 -22.26
N GLN A 73 -16.87 10.52 -22.47
CA GLN A 73 -17.88 10.57 -21.41
C GLN A 73 -17.60 9.53 -20.31
N ALA A 74 -17.26 8.29 -20.69
CA ALA A 74 -16.89 7.24 -19.76
C ALA A 74 -15.63 7.63 -18.96
N ALA A 75 -14.59 8.14 -19.61
CA ALA A 75 -13.37 8.57 -18.94
C ALA A 75 -13.61 9.74 -17.97
N ASP A 76 -14.49 10.69 -18.34
CA ASP A 76 -14.83 11.82 -17.48
C ASP A 76 -15.66 11.36 -16.28
N LYS A 77 -16.65 10.48 -16.47
CA LYS A 77 -17.43 9.86 -15.38
C LYS A 77 -16.54 9.07 -14.41
N ILE A 78 -15.61 8.27 -14.94
CA ILE A 78 -14.62 7.52 -14.15
C ILE A 78 -13.74 8.46 -13.35
N ARG A 79 -13.22 9.53 -13.95
CA ARG A 79 -12.35 10.50 -13.25
C ARG A 79 -13.07 11.15 -12.08
N THR A 80 -14.31 11.58 -12.27
CA THR A 80 -15.13 12.15 -11.19
C THR A 80 -15.38 11.14 -10.09
N ALA A 81 -15.68 9.88 -10.43
CA ALA A 81 -15.87 8.83 -9.44
C ALA A 81 -14.57 8.51 -8.66
N GLU A 82 -13.41 8.45 -9.34
CA GLU A 82 -12.11 8.28 -8.69
C GLU A 82 -11.82 9.42 -7.72
N ALA A 83 -12.05 10.66 -8.14
CA ALA A 83 -11.85 11.84 -7.30
C ALA A 83 -12.75 11.81 -6.06
N SER A 84 -14.05 11.55 -6.23
CA SER A 84 -15.00 11.43 -5.11
C SER A 84 -14.62 10.32 -4.14
N LYS A 85 -14.21 9.15 -4.63
CA LYS A 85 -13.79 8.01 -3.78
C LYS A 85 -12.53 8.34 -2.97
N LEU A 86 -11.69 9.24 -3.45
CA LEU A 86 -10.48 9.70 -2.78
C LEU A 86 -10.70 10.98 -1.95
N GLY A 87 -11.90 11.58 -1.98
CA GLY A 87 -12.19 12.85 -1.32
C GLY A 87 -11.46 14.04 -1.95
N VAL A 88 -11.19 13.99 -3.25
CA VAL A 88 -10.47 15.02 -4.00
C VAL A 88 -11.46 15.86 -4.78
N ASP A 89 -11.47 17.17 -4.54
CA ASP A 89 -12.20 18.10 -5.41
C ASP A 89 -11.43 18.38 -6.70
N ILE A 90 -12.09 18.16 -7.84
CA ILE A 90 -11.56 18.40 -9.19
C ILE A 90 -12.35 19.46 -9.96
N THR A 91 -13.29 20.15 -9.32
CA THR A 91 -14.14 21.15 -9.95
C THR A 91 -13.30 22.30 -10.49
N GLY A 92 -13.62 22.76 -11.72
CA GLY A 92 -12.91 23.85 -12.38
C GLY A 92 -11.48 23.52 -12.86
N LEU A 93 -11.00 22.29 -12.65
CA LEU A 93 -9.67 21.87 -13.13
C LEU A 93 -9.72 21.38 -14.58
N SER A 94 -8.61 21.58 -15.30
CA SER A 94 -8.41 20.93 -16.59
C SER A 94 -8.32 19.40 -16.42
N LYS A 95 -8.62 18.63 -17.49
CA LYS A 95 -8.51 17.17 -17.45
C LYS A 95 -7.11 16.69 -17.03
N LYS A 96 -6.07 17.46 -17.38
CA LYS A 96 -4.67 17.17 -17.03
C LYS A 96 -4.44 17.41 -15.55
N ASP A 97 -4.88 18.54 -15.01
CA ASP A 97 -4.66 18.91 -13.61
C ASP A 97 -5.48 18.03 -12.66
N ALA A 98 -6.73 17.72 -13.02
CA ALA A 98 -7.55 16.76 -12.29
C ALA A 98 -6.85 15.39 -12.20
N LYS A 99 -6.25 14.91 -13.30
CA LYS A 99 -5.50 13.64 -13.32
C LYS A 99 -4.27 13.68 -12.42
N VAL A 100 -3.53 14.79 -12.42
CA VAL A 100 -2.37 14.96 -11.52
C VAL A 100 -2.81 14.94 -10.06
N LYS A 101 -3.87 15.69 -9.72
CA LYS A 101 -4.40 15.75 -8.35
C LYS A 101 -4.89 14.40 -7.84
N ILE A 102 -5.63 13.66 -8.67
CA ILE A 102 -6.08 12.28 -8.36
C ILE A 102 -4.87 11.36 -8.17
N LYS A 103 -3.86 11.43 -9.05
CA LYS A 103 -2.66 10.59 -8.94
C LYS A 103 -1.91 10.85 -7.63
N ALA A 104 -1.75 12.11 -7.25
CA ALA A 104 -1.12 12.49 -5.98
C ALA A 104 -1.90 11.93 -4.78
N ALA A 105 -3.23 12.00 -4.80
CA ALA A 105 -4.07 11.42 -3.74
C ALA A 105 -3.95 9.89 -3.66
N ILE A 106 -3.86 9.20 -4.81
CA ILE A 106 -3.61 7.75 -4.84
C ILE A 106 -2.25 7.42 -4.23
N GLU A 107 -1.20 8.19 -4.55
CA GLU A 107 0.15 7.98 -4.02
C GLU A 107 0.18 8.22 -2.50
N ALA A 108 -0.45 9.28 -2.01
CA ALA A 108 -0.60 9.54 -0.57
C ALA A 108 -1.34 8.38 0.13
N LYS A 109 -2.43 7.87 -0.45
CA LYS A 109 -3.15 6.70 0.08
C LYS A 109 -2.31 5.43 0.08
N LYS A 110 -1.46 5.22 -0.92
CA LYS A 110 -0.54 4.07 -0.96
C LYS A 110 0.52 4.17 0.15
N GLN A 111 1.05 5.36 0.40
CA GLN A 111 1.99 5.60 1.50
C GLN A 111 1.32 5.32 2.84
N GLU A 112 0.13 5.88 3.09
CA GLU A 112 -0.66 5.63 4.31
C GLU A 112 -0.92 4.13 4.55
N VAL A 113 -1.23 3.38 3.49
CA VAL A 113 -1.42 1.93 3.56
C VAL A 113 -0.11 1.20 3.87
N THR A 114 1.01 1.66 3.32
CA THR A 114 2.33 1.06 3.54
C THR A 114 2.77 1.25 4.98
N GLU A 115 2.68 2.47 5.51
CA GLU A 115 2.96 2.79 6.92
C GLU A 115 2.10 1.92 7.86
N LYS A 116 0.81 1.76 7.57
CA LYS A 116 -0.08 0.88 8.35
C LYS A 116 0.34 -0.59 8.33
N LEU A 117 0.91 -1.07 7.22
CA LEU A 117 1.42 -2.43 7.13
C LEU A 117 2.72 -2.56 7.92
N GLU A 118 3.62 -1.60 7.81
CA GLU A 118 4.86 -1.54 8.58
C GLU A 118 4.60 -1.51 10.09
N ASP A 119 3.67 -0.67 10.56
CA ASP A 119 3.24 -0.61 11.95
C ASP A 119 2.70 -1.95 12.46
N ARG A 120 1.90 -2.64 11.65
CA ARG A 120 1.35 -3.96 12.01
C ARG A 120 2.44 -5.00 12.02
N ALA A 121 3.33 -4.98 11.04
CA ALA A 121 4.47 -5.88 10.95
C ALA A 121 5.39 -5.72 12.16
N ALA A 122 5.72 -4.49 12.56
CA ALA A 122 6.50 -4.19 13.76
C ALA A 122 5.82 -4.70 15.05
N LYS A 123 4.52 -4.47 15.24
CA LYS A 123 3.75 -4.98 16.40
C LYS A 123 3.72 -6.52 16.50
N LEU A 124 3.97 -7.20 15.40
CA LEU A 124 3.99 -8.65 15.28
C LEU A 124 5.42 -9.20 15.14
N ASN A 125 6.44 -8.34 15.10
CA ASN A 125 7.82 -8.69 14.79
C ASN A 125 7.97 -9.50 13.49
N VAL A 126 7.28 -9.06 12.43
CA VAL A 126 7.32 -9.66 11.11
C VAL A 126 8.11 -8.77 10.17
N ASP A 127 9.07 -9.34 9.45
CA ASP A 127 9.75 -8.64 8.36
C ASP A 127 8.91 -8.69 7.08
N ILE A 128 8.64 -7.53 6.50
CA ILE A 128 7.93 -7.36 5.23
C ILE A 128 8.79 -6.69 4.15
N THR A 129 10.09 -6.51 4.40
CA THR A 129 11.02 -5.87 3.48
C THR A 129 11.09 -6.63 2.15
N GLY A 130 11.05 -5.89 1.04
CA GLY A 130 11.11 -6.47 -0.30
C GLY A 130 9.84 -7.20 -0.76
N LEU A 131 8.78 -7.22 0.05
CA LEU A 131 7.50 -7.82 -0.33
C LEU A 131 6.60 -6.83 -1.07
N THR A 132 5.77 -7.35 -1.97
CA THR A 132 4.64 -6.59 -2.50
C THR A 132 3.63 -6.31 -1.40
N GLY A 133 2.79 -5.27 -1.57
CA GLY A 133 1.77 -4.93 -0.58
C GLY A 133 0.76 -6.06 -0.30
N GLU A 134 0.54 -6.95 -1.26
CA GLU A 134 -0.31 -8.14 -1.08
C GLU A 134 0.40 -9.23 -0.26
N GLU A 135 1.65 -9.55 -0.60
CA GLU A 135 2.46 -10.50 0.17
C GLU A 135 2.68 -10.04 1.62
N ALA A 136 2.93 -8.74 1.83
CA ALA A 136 3.04 -8.16 3.16
C ALA A 136 1.75 -8.35 3.97
N ARG A 137 0.58 -8.08 3.36
CA ARG A 137 -0.73 -8.31 4.01
C ARG A 137 -0.94 -9.78 4.37
N ASP A 138 -0.56 -10.69 3.48
CA ASP A 138 -0.72 -12.11 3.70
C ASP A 138 0.20 -12.62 4.81
N LYS A 139 1.46 -12.17 4.83
CA LYS A 139 2.42 -12.50 5.89
C LYS A 139 1.98 -11.95 7.25
N ILE A 140 1.52 -10.70 7.30
CA ILE A 140 0.95 -10.09 8.51
C ILE A 140 -0.28 -10.87 8.99
N ARG A 141 -1.21 -11.23 8.10
CA ARG A 141 -2.42 -11.99 8.45
C ARG A 141 -2.08 -13.35 9.08
N LYS A 142 -1.12 -14.07 8.49
CA LYS A 142 -0.63 -15.35 9.06
C LYS A 142 -0.03 -15.16 10.45
N ALA A 143 0.74 -14.10 10.66
CA ALA A 143 1.31 -13.80 11.98
C ALA A 143 0.25 -13.39 13.02
N GLU A 144 -0.78 -12.62 12.62
CA GLU A 144 -1.92 -12.30 13.49
C GLU A 144 -2.68 -13.56 13.92
N ALA A 145 -2.96 -14.45 12.96
CA ALA A 145 -3.61 -15.72 13.22
C ALA A 145 -2.81 -16.58 14.21
N ALA A 146 -1.50 -16.73 13.96
CA ALA A 146 -0.60 -17.47 14.86
C ALA A 146 -0.57 -16.89 16.27
N LYS A 147 -0.47 -15.57 16.42
CA LYS A 147 -0.48 -14.87 17.73
C LYS A 147 -1.79 -15.04 18.49
N LEU A 148 -2.89 -15.31 17.78
CA LEU A 148 -4.22 -15.53 18.34
C LEU A 148 -4.56 -17.02 18.48
N GLY A 149 -3.70 -17.94 18.01
CA GLY A 149 -3.99 -19.37 18.01
C GLY A 149 -5.11 -19.76 17.03
N VAL A 150 -5.29 -18.99 15.95
CA VAL A 150 -6.33 -19.23 14.94
C VAL A 150 -5.71 -19.96 13.75
N ASP A 151 -6.29 -21.11 13.41
CA ASP A 151 -5.97 -21.78 12.15
C ASP A 151 -6.75 -21.15 10.99
N ILE A 152 -6.00 -20.71 9.97
CA ILE A 152 -6.50 -20.11 8.74
C ILE A 152 -6.12 -20.92 7.48
N THR A 153 -5.59 -22.13 7.63
CA THR A 153 -5.26 -22.98 6.48
C THR A 153 -6.52 -23.39 5.73
N GLY A 154 -6.43 -23.43 4.39
CA GLY A 154 -7.56 -23.75 3.51
C GLY A 154 -8.65 -22.68 3.40
N LEU A 155 -8.55 -21.57 4.14
CA LEU A 155 -9.54 -20.49 4.08
C LEU A 155 -9.24 -19.48 2.98
N SER A 156 -10.28 -18.87 2.42
CA SER A 156 -10.18 -17.67 1.60
C SER A 156 -9.67 -16.48 2.42
N LYS A 157 -9.24 -15.40 1.74
CA LYS A 157 -8.73 -14.19 2.41
C LYS A 157 -9.79 -13.54 3.29
N GLU A 158 -11.04 -13.58 2.84
CA GLU A 158 -12.22 -13.04 3.50
C GLU A 158 -12.54 -13.87 4.76
N GLU A 159 -12.65 -15.19 4.63
CA GLU A 159 -12.91 -16.09 5.77
C GLU A 159 -11.81 -16.01 6.83
N ALA A 160 -10.54 -16.02 6.42
CA ALA A 160 -9.42 -15.88 7.34
C ALA A 160 -9.48 -14.54 8.11
N LYS A 161 -9.86 -13.45 7.43
CA LYS A 161 -10.01 -12.13 8.05
C LYS A 161 -11.14 -12.12 9.08
N GLU A 162 -12.28 -12.73 8.76
CA GLU A 162 -13.41 -12.83 9.69
C GLU A 162 -13.07 -13.67 10.92
N LYS A 163 -12.42 -14.82 10.72
CA LYS A 163 -12.01 -15.71 11.82
C LYS A 163 -11.01 -15.04 12.75
N ILE A 164 -10.02 -14.32 12.20
CA ILE A 164 -9.08 -13.52 12.99
C ILE A 164 -9.81 -12.41 13.75
N LYS A 165 -10.75 -11.71 13.10
CA LYS A 165 -11.53 -10.63 13.74
C LYS A 165 -12.33 -11.17 14.93
N ALA A 166 -13.01 -12.30 14.76
CA ALA A 166 -13.75 -12.95 15.83
C ALA A 166 -12.84 -13.31 17.03
N ALA A 167 -11.65 -13.85 16.76
CA ALA A 167 -10.68 -14.16 17.81
C ALA A 167 -10.15 -12.91 18.52
N VAL A 168 -9.91 -11.81 17.79
CA VAL A 168 -9.53 -10.52 18.38
C VAL A 168 -10.63 -10.01 19.31
N ASP A 169 -11.89 -10.05 18.88
CA ASP A 169 -13.00 -9.53 19.66
C ASP A 169 -13.29 -10.40 20.90
N ALA A 170 -13.19 -11.72 20.80
CA ALA A 170 -13.24 -12.62 21.95
C ALA A 170 -12.12 -12.31 22.97
N LYS A 171 -10.90 -12.08 22.49
CA LYS A 171 -9.76 -11.74 23.37
C LYS A 171 -9.91 -10.37 24.03
N LYS A 172 -10.54 -9.40 23.35
CA LYS A 172 -10.88 -8.10 23.96
C LYS A 172 -11.91 -8.27 25.07
N GLN A 173 -12.95 -9.07 24.86
CA GLN A 173 -13.96 -9.35 25.88
C GLN A 173 -13.33 -10.04 27.09
N GLU A 174 -12.51 -11.07 26.87
CA GLU A 174 -11.77 -11.76 27.94
C GLU A 174 -10.89 -10.79 28.76
N VAL A 175 -10.22 -9.85 28.08
CA VAL A 175 -9.44 -8.80 28.74
C VAL A 175 -10.32 -7.89 29.58
N THR A 176 -11.47 -7.46 29.07
CA THR A 176 -12.43 -6.63 29.81
C THR A 176 -12.90 -7.35 31.08
N GLU A 177 -13.27 -8.62 30.99
CA GLU A 177 -13.71 -9.41 32.15
C GLU A 177 -12.60 -9.59 33.18
N LYS A 178 -11.36 -9.87 32.75
CA LYS A 178 -10.19 -9.93 33.65
C LYS A 178 -9.90 -8.59 34.35
N ILE A 179 -10.20 -7.46 33.71
CA ILE A 179 -10.05 -6.13 34.34
C ILE A 179 -11.15 -5.95 35.39
N LYS A 180 -12.40 -6.26 35.06
CA LYS A 180 -13.52 -6.22 36.02
C LYS A 180 -13.26 -7.08 37.24
N GLU A 181 -12.83 -8.34 37.05
CA GLU A 181 -12.51 -9.26 38.15
C GLU A 181 -11.38 -8.72 39.05
N LYS A 182 -10.36 -8.07 38.47
CA LYS A 182 -9.30 -7.44 39.26
C LYS A 182 -9.79 -6.22 40.03
N ALA A 183 -10.70 -5.44 39.44
CA ALA A 183 -11.29 -4.27 40.07
C ALA A 183 -12.18 -4.68 41.25
N THR A 184 -13.05 -5.67 41.07
CA THR A 184 -13.93 -6.18 42.14
C THR A 184 -13.13 -6.76 43.31
N LYS A 185 -12.08 -7.53 43.04
CA LYS A 185 -11.17 -8.06 44.09
C LYS A 185 -10.48 -6.97 44.91
N LEU A 186 -10.31 -5.77 44.37
CA LEU A 186 -9.69 -4.64 45.04
C LEU A 186 -10.70 -3.61 45.55
N GLY A 187 -12.00 -3.85 45.37
CA GLY A 187 -13.05 -2.88 45.71
C GLY A 187 -12.99 -1.59 44.88
N ILE A 188 -12.44 -1.62 43.67
CA ILE A 188 -12.28 -0.46 42.80
C ILE A 188 -13.48 -0.38 41.86
N ASP A 189 -14.21 0.74 41.89
CA ASP A 189 -15.19 1.04 40.85
C ASP A 189 -14.49 1.50 39.56
N ILE A 190 -14.81 0.82 38.46
CA ILE A 190 -14.30 1.11 37.12
C ILE A 190 -15.44 1.44 36.13
N SER A 191 -16.65 1.68 36.63
CA SER A 191 -17.80 2.05 35.81
C SER A 191 -17.52 3.31 34.99
N GLY A 192 -17.87 3.29 33.71
CA GLY A 192 -17.63 4.41 32.80
C GLY A 192 -16.18 4.58 32.33
N LEU A 193 -15.23 3.75 32.79
CA LEU A 193 -13.83 3.81 32.34
C LEU A 193 -13.58 2.90 31.13
N THR A 194 -12.67 3.34 30.26
CA THR A 194 -12.10 2.47 29.22
C THR A 194 -11.21 1.39 29.86
N ASN A 195 -10.96 0.29 29.13
CA ASN A 195 -10.04 -0.75 29.59
C ASN A 195 -8.63 -0.23 29.93
N LYS A 196 -8.18 0.85 29.30
CA LYS A 196 -6.88 1.46 29.59
C LYS A 196 -6.93 2.18 30.93
N GLU A 197 -7.90 3.07 31.13
CA GLU A 197 -8.08 3.84 32.36
C GLU A 197 -8.36 2.93 33.56
N ALA A 198 -9.19 1.91 33.39
CA ALA A 198 -9.47 0.93 34.43
C ALA A 198 -8.19 0.18 34.86
N ARG A 199 -7.31 -0.18 33.91
CA ARG A 199 -6.00 -0.80 34.23
C ARG A 199 -5.07 0.13 34.97
N GLU A 200 -5.03 1.40 34.60
CA GLU A 200 -4.22 2.43 35.27
C GLU A 200 -4.70 2.64 36.70
N LYS A 201 -6.02 2.84 36.90
CA LYS A 201 -6.63 2.94 38.23
C LYS A 201 -6.33 1.72 39.11
N ILE A 202 -6.49 0.51 38.58
CA ILE A 202 -6.12 -0.73 39.29
C ILE A 202 -4.64 -0.77 39.65
N LYS A 203 -3.75 -0.31 38.76
CA LYS A 203 -2.31 -0.30 39.00
C LYS A 203 -1.94 0.67 40.13
N GLU A 204 -2.48 1.88 40.11
CA GLU A 204 -2.25 2.90 41.13
C GLU A 204 -2.69 2.43 42.52
N THR A 205 -3.90 1.88 42.63
CA THR A 205 -4.41 1.35 43.91
C THR A 205 -3.57 0.18 44.44
N ARG A 206 -3.03 -0.68 43.56
CA ARG A 206 -2.10 -1.75 43.98
C ARG A 206 -0.77 -1.21 44.50
N GLN A 207 -0.29 -0.10 43.95
CA GLN A 207 0.97 0.50 44.37
C GLN A 207 0.81 1.22 45.72
N SER A 208 -0.30 1.94 45.93
CA SER A 208 -0.57 2.61 47.20
C SER A 208 -0.77 1.62 48.34
N THR A 209 -1.55 0.55 48.13
CA THR A 209 -1.75 -0.52 49.12
C THR A 209 -0.43 -1.21 49.48
N LYS A 210 0.43 -1.54 48.51
CA LYS A 210 1.75 -2.12 48.76
C LYS A 210 2.70 -1.19 49.51
N ALA A 211 2.64 0.11 49.24
CA ALA A 211 3.44 1.12 49.96
C ALA A 211 2.99 1.27 51.42
N THR A 212 1.69 1.31 51.68
CA THR A 212 1.14 1.40 53.04
C THR A 212 1.45 0.15 53.86
N THR A 213 1.32 -1.06 53.31
CA THR A 213 1.64 -2.30 54.05
C THR A 213 3.13 -2.37 54.44
N ASN A 214 4.04 -1.97 53.55
CA ASN A 214 5.49 -1.95 53.86
C ASN A 214 5.89 -0.86 54.87
N SER A 215 5.10 0.20 55.04
CA SER A 215 5.32 1.25 56.03
C SER A 215 4.85 0.87 57.44
N VAL A 216 3.89 -0.05 57.55
CA VAL A 216 3.29 -0.48 58.83
C VAL A 216 4.06 -1.65 59.47
N LEU A 217 4.93 -2.32 58.69
CA LEU A 217 5.74 -3.47 59.11
C LEU A 217 7.21 -3.12 59.42
N LYS A 218 7.58 -1.84 59.42
CA LYS A 218 8.91 -1.34 59.84
C LYS A 218 8.80 -0.60 61.17
#